data_AF-A0A319EU59-F1
#
_entry.id   AF-A0A319EU59-F1
#
_cell.length_a   1.000
_cell.length_b   1.000
_cell.length_c   1.000
_cell.angle_alpha   90.00
_cell.angle_beta   90.00
_cell.angle_gamma   90.00
#
_symmetry.space_group_name_H-M   'P 1'
#
loop_
_entity.id
_entity.type
_entity.pdbx_description
1 polymer ?
#
loop_
_entity_poly.entity_id
_entity_poly.type
_entity_poly.pdbx_seq_one_letter_code
_entity_poly.pdbx_strand_id
1 'polypeptide(L)'
;MMRFGLLNSTAWFSHVSGGPMRGSDEDKNHNMLVSRVACIAKLQHKNIGYSGPLSRQLLCYRSLISEVRSTLRNLIEVVLAGLLLSGDADRERNDWGELSIKLPFIDDNDCGLGIAVRTYLDDLPLQANPTSPEARAEVKSKGKDWFQHSDSFTGNLDMAFKLWDAVSPTSLYLCMRIHSSSLGLPRYTDCGQ
;
A
#
# COMPACT_ATOMS: atom_id res chain seq x y z
N MET A 1 1.90 12.06 3.83
CA MET A 1 0.56 11.45 3.65
C MET A 1 -0.26 11.41 4.93
N MET A 2 0.26 10.87 6.06
CA MET A 2 -0.44 10.94 7.37
C MET A 2 -0.75 12.39 7.81
N ARG A 3 0.25 13.29 7.75
CA ARG A 3 0.07 14.71 8.07
C ARG A 3 -1.00 15.41 7.22
N PHE A 4 -1.15 14.99 5.96
CA PHE A 4 -2.16 15.52 5.04
C PHE A 4 -3.52 14.84 5.20
N GLY A 5 -3.67 13.96 6.20
CA GLY A 5 -4.90 13.20 6.41
C GLY A 5 -5.22 12.23 5.28
N LEU A 6 -4.27 11.85 4.40
CA LEU A 6 -4.55 10.97 3.26
C LEU A 6 -4.61 9.49 3.59
N LEU A 7 -4.10 9.09 4.75
CA LEU A 7 -4.14 7.71 5.23
C LEU A 7 -5.19 7.62 6.33
N ASN A 8 -6.45 7.52 5.92
CA ASN A 8 -7.62 7.38 6.78
C ASN A 8 -8.60 6.36 6.18
N SER A 9 -9.65 6.00 6.92
CA SER A 9 -10.76 5.16 6.44
C SER A 9 -11.92 5.94 5.84
N THR A 10 -11.84 7.27 5.80
CA THR A 10 -12.92 8.15 5.35
C THR A 10 -13.30 7.87 3.89
N ALA A 11 -14.60 7.70 3.65
CA ALA A 11 -15.16 7.49 2.32
C ALA A 11 -15.17 8.79 1.50
N TRP A 12 -14.04 9.11 0.86
CA TRP A 12 -13.91 10.31 0.01
C TRP A 12 -14.64 10.22 -1.33
N PHE A 13 -14.77 9.00 -1.85
CA PHE A 13 -15.34 8.72 -3.16
C PHE A 13 -16.59 7.85 -3.01
N SER A 14 -17.54 8.29 -2.19
CA SER A 14 -18.77 7.53 -1.86
C SER A 14 -19.64 7.23 -3.09
N HIS A 15 -19.56 8.05 -4.14
CA HIS A 15 -20.28 7.89 -5.40
C HIS A 15 -19.53 6.99 -6.41
N VAL A 16 -18.36 6.46 -6.04
CA VAL A 16 -17.47 5.74 -6.95
C VAL A 16 -17.41 4.25 -6.57
N SER A 17 -17.51 3.37 -7.56
CA SER A 17 -17.55 1.92 -7.36
C SER A 17 -16.18 1.32 -7.00
N GLY A 18 -16.18 0.12 -6.40
CA GLY A 18 -14.99 -0.70 -6.19
C GLY A 18 -14.28 -0.53 -4.84
N GLY A 19 -15.00 0.01 -3.84
CA GLY A 19 -14.61 -0.12 -2.43
C GLY A 19 -14.90 -1.53 -1.86
N PRO A 20 -14.57 -1.78 -0.58
CA PRO A 20 -14.84 -3.04 0.11
C PRO A 20 -16.33 -3.36 0.21
N MET A 21 -16.74 -4.57 -0.21
CA MET A 21 -18.16 -4.94 -0.33
C MET A 21 -18.66 -5.91 0.76
N ARG A 22 -17.76 -6.61 1.44
CA ARG A 22 -18.11 -7.71 2.36
C ARG A 22 -17.66 -7.41 3.79
N GLY A 23 -18.26 -8.12 4.75
CA GLY A 23 -18.04 -7.91 6.18
C GLY A 23 -18.89 -6.80 6.79
N SER A 24 -18.62 -6.49 8.06
CA SER A 24 -19.24 -5.37 8.77
C SER A 24 -18.75 -4.02 8.22
N ASP A 25 -19.42 -2.92 8.56
CA ASP A 25 -18.96 -1.59 8.12
C ASP A 25 -17.61 -1.22 8.73
N GLU A 26 -17.30 -1.75 9.90
CA GLU A 26 -15.97 -1.66 10.50
C GLU A 26 -14.93 -2.42 9.67
N ASP A 27 -15.23 -3.65 9.22
CA ASP A 27 -14.33 -4.44 8.36
C ASP A 27 -14.05 -3.74 7.03
N LYS A 28 -15.08 -3.16 6.43
CA LYS A 28 -14.95 -2.38 5.19
C LYS A 28 -14.04 -1.17 5.38
N ASN A 29 -14.19 -0.44 6.48
CA ASN A 29 -13.36 0.72 6.80
C ASN A 29 -11.89 0.34 6.98
N HIS A 30 -11.62 -0.77 7.67
CA HIS A 30 -10.27 -1.27 7.88
C HIS A 30 -9.66 -1.82 6.58
N ASN A 31 -10.42 -2.57 5.79
CA ASN A 31 -10.00 -3.02 4.47
C ASN A 31 -9.58 -1.83 3.60
N MET A 32 -10.40 -0.78 3.55
CA MET A 32 -10.08 0.42 2.77
C MET A 32 -8.80 1.09 3.26
N LEU A 33 -8.60 1.20 4.57
CA LEU A 33 -7.40 1.79 5.15
C LEU A 33 -6.13 1.00 4.80
N VAL A 34 -6.14 -0.33 4.99
CA VAL A 34 -4.99 -1.19 4.67
C VAL A 34 -4.70 -1.17 3.16
N SER A 35 -5.75 -1.19 2.33
CA SER A 35 -5.63 -1.11 0.87
C SER A 35 -5.03 0.22 0.40
N ARG A 36 -5.37 1.34 1.07
CA ARG A 36 -4.78 2.66 0.80
C ARG A 36 -3.30 2.71 1.16
N VAL A 37 -2.89 2.13 2.29
CA VAL A 37 -1.47 2.01 2.63
C VAL A 37 -0.73 1.20 1.57
N ALA A 38 -1.32 0.10 1.08
CA ALA A 38 -0.73 -0.72 0.03
C ALA A 38 -0.55 0.01 -1.32
N CYS A 39 -1.32 1.06 -1.63
CA CYS A 39 -1.13 1.91 -2.83
C CYS A 39 0.16 2.76 -2.81
N ILE A 40 0.94 2.75 -1.74
CA ILE A 40 2.26 3.40 -1.69
C ILE A 40 3.32 2.54 -2.41
N ALA A 41 3.11 1.22 -2.45
CA ALA A 41 3.99 0.27 -3.14
C ALA A 41 3.37 -0.19 -4.47
N LYS A 42 4.18 -0.90 -5.26
CA LYS A 42 3.84 -1.35 -6.63
C LYS A 42 3.51 -2.83 -6.65
N LEU A 43 2.54 -3.25 -7.46
CA LEU A 43 2.29 -4.67 -7.70
C LEU A 43 3.39 -5.24 -8.60
N GLN A 44 4.06 -6.30 -8.16
CA GLN A 44 4.99 -7.07 -8.99
C GLN A 44 4.20 -8.01 -9.92
N HIS A 45 4.31 -7.75 -11.21
CA HIS A 45 3.63 -8.48 -12.27
C HIS A 45 4.53 -8.62 -13.50
N LYS A 46 4.23 -9.63 -14.33
CA LYS A 46 4.89 -9.89 -15.61
C LYS A 46 4.78 -8.68 -16.53
N ASN A 47 5.71 -8.55 -17.47
CA ASN A 47 5.77 -7.42 -18.42
C ASN A 47 4.58 -7.32 -19.41
N ILE A 48 3.59 -8.24 -19.30
CA ILE A 48 2.33 -8.25 -20.05
C ILE A 48 1.35 -7.17 -19.52
N GLY A 49 1.60 -6.64 -18.31
CA GLY A 49 0.81 -5.58 -17.70
C GLY A 49 -0.12 -6.07 -16.59
N TYR A 50 -0.95 -5.16 -16.08
CA TYR A 50 -1.92 -5.46 -15.03
C TYR A 50 -3.12 -6.23 -15.59
N SER A 51 -3.45 -7.36 -14.98
CA SER A 51 -4.71 -8.07 -15.22
C SER A 51 -5.29 -8.50 -13.89
N GLY A 52 -6.31 -7.76 -13.47
CA GLY A 52 -7.03 -7.98 -12.23
C GLY A 52 -8.27 -7.09 -12.11
N PRO A 53 -9.01 -7.19 -10.99
CA PRO A 53 -10.23 -6.44 -10.79
C PRO A 53 -9.99 -4.92 -10.82
N LEU A 54 -11.01 -4.14 -11.16
CA LEU A 54 -10.93 -2.68 -11.16
C LEU A 54 -11.44 -2.10 -9.84
N SER A 55 -10.75 -1.09 -9.30
CA SER A 55 -11.27 -0.25 -8.21
C SER A 55 -11.19 1.21 -8.63
N ARG A 56 -12.34 1.83 -8.93
CA ARG A 56 -12.34 3.26 -9.24
C ARG A 56 -11.98 4.09 -8.00
N GLN A 57 -12.37 3.64 -6.80
CA GLN A 57 -11.97 4.32 -5.56
C GLN A 57 -10.44 4.36 -5.37
N LEU A 58 -9.74 3.23 -5.57
CA LEU A 58 -8.28 3.18 -5.43
C LEU A 58 -7.56 3.87 -6.60
N LEU A 59 -8.16 3.90 -7.80
CA LEU A 59 -7.66 4.71 -8.92
C LEU A 59 -7.76 6.21 -8.62
N CYS A 60 -8.88 6.70 -8.11
CA CYS A 60 -9.00 8.10 -7.68
C CYS A 60 -8.00 8.43 -6.56
N TYR A 61 -7.81 7.50 -5.62
CA TYR A 61 -6.84 7.66 -4.55
C TYR A 61 -5.39 7.70 -5.05
N ARG A 62 -5.04 6.92 -6.09
CA ARG A 62 -3.74 6.96 -6.75
C ARG A 62 -3.38 8.37 -7.19
N SER A 63 -4.32 9.10 -7.80
CA SER A 63 -4.07 10.48 -8.26
C SER A 63 -3.65 11.40 -7.12
N LEU A 64 -4.26 11.26 -5.93
CA LEU A 64 -3.89 12.04 -4.75
C LEU A 64 -2.48 11.69 -4.24
N ILE A 65 -2.14 10.40 -4.20
CA ILE A 65 -0.80 9.96 -3.77
C ILE A 65 0.26 10.42 -4.77
N SER A 66 0.00 10.24 -6.07
CA SER A 66 0.93 10.61 -7.14
C SER A 66 1.24 12.11 -7.10
N GLU A 67 0.24 12.96 -6.87
CA GLU A 67 0.45 14.40 -6.73
C GLU A 67 1.35 14.76 -5.53
N VAL A 68 1.12 14.13 -4.37
CA VAL A 68 1.99 14.34 -3.20
C VAL A 68 3.41 13.87 -3.46
N ARG A 69 3.61 12.72 -4.13
CA ARG A 69 4.94 12.20 -4.46
C ARG A 69 5.67 13.08 -5.46
N SER A 70 4.96 13.54 -6.50
CA SER A 70 5.49 14.49 -7.49
C SER A 70 5.92 15.80 -6.83
N THR A 71 5.08 16.34 -5.94
CA THR A 71 5.43 17.56 -5.19
C THR A 71 6.66 17.35 -4.29
N LEU A 72 6.77 16.20 -3.62
CA LEU A 72 7.94 15.86 -2.80
C LEU A 72 9.20 15.71 -3.66
N ARG A 73 9.09 15.11 -4.84
CA ARG A 73 10.20 14.99 -5.80
C ARG A 73 10.67 16.38 -6.23
N ASN A 74 9.76 17.24 -6.68
CA ASN A 74 10.06 18.61 -7.11
C ASN A 74 10.73 19.40 -5.99
N LEU A 75 10.25 19.28 -4.74
CA LEU A 75 10.85 19.96 -3.60
C LEU A 75 12.30 19.50 -3.37
N ILE A 76 12.58 18.20 -3.44
CA ILE A 76 13.92 17.65 -3.25
C ILE A 76 14.86 18.14 -4.36
N GLU A 77 14.39 18.18 -5.61
CA GLU A 77 15.18 18.68 -6.74
C GLU A 77 15.48 20.17 -6.62
N VAL A 78 14.50 20.98 -6.17
CA VAL A 78 14.70 22.41 -5.90
C VAL A 78 15.71 22.64 -4.77
N VAL A 79 15.62 21.87 -3.68
CA VAL A 79 16.60 21.93 -2.58
C VAL A 79 17.99 21.54 -3.05
N LEU A 80 18.12 20.46 -3.82
CA LEU A 80 19.39 20.02 -4.40
C LEU A 80 19.98 21.09 -5.33
N ALA A 81 19.17 21.68 -6.21
CA ALA A 81 19.58 22.77 -7.08
C ALA A 81 20.05 23.98 -6.25
N GLY A 82 19.35 24.31 -5.17
CA GLY A 82 19.75 25.35 -4.22
C GLY A 82 21.13 25.09 -3.60
N LEU A 83 21.36 23.87 -3.07
CA LEU A 83 22.65 23.49 -2.49
C LEU A 83 23.80 23.61 -3.51
N LEU A 84 23.55 23.13 -4.73
CA LEU A 84 24.52 23.23 -5.82
C LEU A 84 24.79 24.70 -6.16
N LEU A 85 23.77 25.54 -6.37
CA LEU A 85 23.94 26.94 -6.79
C LEU A 85 24.53 27.83 -5.70
N SER A 86 24.27 27.55 -4.42
CA SER A 86 24.88 28.25 -3.28
C SER A 86 26.35 27.88 -3.06
N GLY A 87 26.80 26.75 -3.62
CA GLY A 87 28.15 26.23 -3.39
C GLY A 87 28.26 25.41 -2.09
N ASP A 88 27.12 25.05 -1.48
CA ASP A 88 27.03 24.18 -0.31
C ASP A 88 27.18 22.70 -0.68
N ALA A 89 27.31 22.38 -1.97
CA ALA A 89 27.56 21.05 -2.49
C ALA A 89 28.63 21.09 -3.60
N ASP A 90 29.39 20.00 -3.70
CA ASP A 90 30.42 19.83 -4.72
C ASP A 90 29.80 19.76 -6.13
N ARG A 91 30.36 20.55 -7.05
CA ARG A 91 29.95 20.64 -8.45
C ARG A 91 30.89 19.91 -9.39
N GLU A 92 32.10 19.55 -8.96
CA GLU A 92 33.07 18.83 -9.77
C GLU A 92 32.76 17.33 -9.80
N ARG A 93 31.60 17.01 -10.38
CA ARG A 93 31.03 15.66 -10.40
C ARG A 93 30.87 15.14 -11.82
N ASN A 94 31.01 13.83 -11.98
CA ASN A 94 30.78 13.09 -13.23
C ASN A 94 29.59 12.12 -13.15
N ASP A 95 28.91 12.03 -12.00
CA ASP A 95 27.87 11.04 -11.68
C ASP A 95 26.44 11.62 -11.67
N TRP A 96 26.20 12.72 -12.40
CA TRP A 96 24.90 13.43 -12.42
C TRP A 96 23.69 12.53 -12.72
N GLY A 97 23.83 11.59 -13.66
CA GLY A 97 22.76 10.64 -13.98
C GLY A 97 22.45 9.70 -12.82
N GLU A 98 23.49 9.20 -12.15
CA GLU A 98 23.34 8.31 -10.99
C GLU A 98 22.72 9.05 -9.80
N LEU A 99 23.13 10.30 -9.58
CA LEU A 99 22.54 11.18 -8.58
C LEU A 99 21.03 11.36 -8.80
N SER A 100 20.62 11.66 -10.03
CA SER A 100 19.20 11.85 -10.37
C SER A 100 18.36 10.60 -10.14
N ILE A 101 18.90 9.42 -10.45
CA ILE A 101 18.24 8.13 -10.25
C ILE A 101 18.16 7.76 -8.76
N LYS A 102 19.19 8.11 -7.97
CA LYS A 102 19.25 7.84 -6.53
C LYS A 102 18.30 8.72 -5.71
N LEU A 103 17.85 9.85 -6.26
CA LEU A 103 16.86 10.68 -5.58
C LEU A 103 15.55 9.88 -5.40
N PRO A 104 14.87 10.03 -4.24
CA PRO A 104 13.63 9.30 -3.96
C PRO A 104 12.50 9.74 -4.90
N PHE A 105 11.45 8.92 -4.96
CA PHE A 105 10.22 9.17 -5.74
C PHE A 105 10.41 9.20 -7.26
N ILE A 106 11.49 8.61 -7.80
CA ILE A 106 11.66 8.45 -9.24
C ILE A 106 10.60 7.53 -9.85
N ASP A 107 10.31 6.42 -9.19
CA ASP A 107 9.27 5.49 -9.62
C ASP A 107 7.90 5.97 -9.15
N ASP A 108 6.96 5.94 -10.09
CA ASP A 108 5.57 6.28 -9.80
C ASP A 108 4.90 5.13 -9.03
N ASN A 109 3.95 5.47 -8.16
CA ASN A 109 3.17 4.46 -7.47
C ASN A 109 2.03 3.93 -8.35
N ASP A 110 1.60 2.69 -8.10
CA ASP A 110 0.40 2.13 -8.69
C ASP A 110 -0.68 1.88 -7.62
N CYS A 111 -1.90 1.59 -8.06
CA CYS A 111 -2.96 1.12 -7.17
C CYS A 111 -3.15 -0.40 -7.23
N GLY A 112 -2.36 -1.11 -8.04
CA GLY A 112 -2.52 -2.55 -8.28
C GLY A 112 -2.34 -3.34 -6.99
N LEU A 113 -1.34 -2.98 -6.19
CA LEU A 113 -1.10 -3.66 -4.91
C LEU A 113 -2.23 -3.40 -3.91
N GLY A 114 -2.74 -2.17 -3.86
CA GLY A 114 -3.91 -1.84 -3.05
C GLY A 114 -5.16 -2.60 -3.48
N ILE A 115 -5.37 -2.81 -4.78
CA ILE A 115 -6.50 -3.60 -5.28
C ILE A 115 -6.33 -5.08 -4.92
N ALA A 116 -5.11 -5.62 -4.99
CA ALA A 116 -4.79 -6.97 -4.55
C ALA A 116 -5.12 -7.21 -3.07
N VAL A 117 -4.65 -6.32 -2.19
CA VAL A 117 -4.97 -6.34 -0.76
C VAL A 117 -6.47 -6.23 -0.53
N ARG A 118 -7.14 -5.28 -1.19
CA ARG A 118 -8.59 -5.10 -1.05
C ARG A 118 -9.36 -6.36 -1.38
N THR A 119 -8.98 -7.00 -2.49
CA THR A 119 -9.65 -8.20 -3.02
C THR A 119 -9.44 -9.39 -2.08
N TYR A 120 -8.22 -9.55 -1.56
CA TYR A 120 -7.92 -10.56 -0.54
C TYR A 120 -8.73 -10.34 0.75
N LEU A 121 -8.76 -9.12 1.27
CA LEU A 121 -9.49 -8.78 2.50
C LEU A 121 -11.02 -8.84 2.33
N ASP A 122 -11.55 -8.61 1.13
CA ASP A 122 -12.98 -8.78 0.84
C ASP A 122 -13.40 -10.25 0.77
N ASP A 123 -12.50 -11.18 0.41
CA ASP A 123 -12.83 -12.59 0.29
C ASP A 123 -12.67 -13.36 1.62
N LEU A 124 -11.82 -12.88 2.54
CA LEU A 124 -11.63 -13.49 3.85
C LEU A 124 -12.92 -13.71 4.66
N PRO A 125 -13.87 -12.75 4.76
CA PRO A 125 -15.11 -12.94 5.53
C PRO A 125 -16.02 -14.08 5.05
N LEU A 126 -15.78 -14.63 3.85
CA LEU A 126 -16.52 -15.80 3.37
C LEU A 126 -16.07 -17.12 4.00
N GLN A 127 -14.90 -17.13 4.63
CA GLN A 127 -14.35 -18.33 5.26
C GLN A 127 -15.02 -18.59 6.60
N ALA A 128 -15.25 -19.87 6.93
CA ALA A 128 -15.88 -20.25 8.19
C ALA A 128 -15.07 -19.81 9.43
N ASN A 129 -13.75 -19.71 9.29
CA ASN A 129 -12.85 -19.17 10.32
C ASN A 129 -11.80 -18.24 9.68
N PRO A 130 -12.15 -16.97 9.39
CA PRO A 130 -11.30 -16.04 8.63
C PRO A 130 -9.99 -15.70 9.35
N THR A 131 -9.97 -15.87 10.66
CA THR A 131 -8.83 -15.61 11.53
C THR A 131 -7.80 -16.73 11.50
N SER A 132 -8.17 -17.94 11.06
CA SER A 132 -7.28 -19.10 11.03
C SER A 132 -6.16 -18.95 9.99
N PRO A 133 -4.92 -19.41 10.28
CA PRO A 133 -3.84 -19.45 9.30
C PRO A 133 -4.21 -20.22 8.03
N GLU A 134 -5.00 -21.29 8.18
CA GLU A 134 -5.44 -22.17 7.10
C GLU A 134 -6.37 -21.44 6.14
N ALA A 135 -7.40 -20.75 6.66
CA ALA A 135 -8.31 -19.97 5.84
C ALA A 135 -7.59 -18.85 5.06
N ARG A 136 -6.60 -18.21 5.69
CA ARG A 136 -5.80 -17.18 5.00
C ARG A 136 -4.92 -17.77 3.92
N ALA A 137 -4.28 -18.90 4.18
CA ALA A 137 -3.48 -19.59 3.17
C ALA A 137 -4.36 -20.01 1.98
N GLU A 138 -5.57 -20.50 2.25
CA GLU A 138 -6.55 -20.86 1.23
C GLU A 138 -6.95 -19.65 0.38
N VAL A 139 -7.36 -18.53 1.01
CA VAL A 139 -7.76 -17.31 0.27
C VAL A 139 -6.56 -16.71 -0.48
N LYS A 140 -5.36 -16.73 0.10
CA LYS A 140 -4.13 -16.32 -0.59
C LYS A 140 -3.87 -17.17 -1.84
N SER A 141 -4.17 -18.46 -1.81
CA SER A 141 -3.97 -19.37 -2.94
C SER A 141 -4.87 -19.04 -4.14
N LYS A 142 -6.07 -18.50 -3.90
CA LYS A 142 -7.02 -18.02 -4.93
C LYS A 142 -6.54 -16.78 -5.67
N GLY A 143 -5.46 -16.15 -5.20
CA GLY A 143 -4.91 -14.94 -5.79
C GLY A 143 -4.56 -15.02 -7.27
N LYS A 144 -4.17 -16.20 -7.77
CA LYS A 144 -3.89 -16.42 -9.19
C LYS A 144 -5.12 -16.28 -10.08
N ASP A 145 -6.31 -16.57 -9.55
CA ASP A 145 -7.56 -16.46 -10.30
C ASP A 145 -7.92 -14.99 -10.53
N TRP A 146 -7.60 -14.13 -9.56
CA TRP A 146 -7.83 -12.68 -9.66
C TRP A 146 -6.70 -11.94 -10.37
N PHE A 147 -5.45 -12.39 -10.23
CA PHE A 147 -4.25 -11.72 -10.74
C PHE A 147 -3.36 -12.67 -11.54
N GLN A 148 -3.83 -13.05 -12.72
CA GLN A 148 -3.22 -14.08 -13.59
C GLN A 148 -1.78 -13.78 -14.03
N HIS A 149 -1.40 -12.50 -14.05
CA HIS A 149 -0.09 -12.04 -14.49
C HIS A 149 0.78 -11.50 -13.34
N SER A 150 0.36 -11.67 -12.09
CA SER A 150 1.23 -11.37 -10.94
C SER A 150 2.39 -12.37 -10.89
N ASP A 151 3.60 -11.89 -10.56
CA ASP A 151 4.77 -12.76 -10.40
C ASP A 151 4.60 -13.67 -9.20
N SER A 152 4.16 -13.09 -8.08
CA SER A 152 3.80 -13.80 -6.86
C SER A 152 2.73 -13.00 -6.11
N PHE A 153 1.48 -13.46 -6.15
CA PHE A 153 0.40 -12.79 -5.42
C PHE A 153 0.64 -12.83 -3.90
N THR A 154 1.14 -13.97 -3.39
CA THR A 154 1.51 -14.12 -1.98
C THR A 154 2.65 -13.18 -1.59
N GLY A 155 3.71 -13.11 -2.40
CA GLY A 155 4.84 -12.20 -2.16
C GLY A 155 4.42 -10.73 -2.17
N ASN A 156 3.53 -10.36 -3.09
CA ASN A 156 2.93 -9.02 -3.12
C ASN A 156 2.14 -8.72 -1.84
N LEU A 157 1.26 -9.63 -1.40
CA LEU A 157 0.53 -9.46 -0.15
C LEU A 157 1.45 -9.36 1.07
N ASP A 158 2.49 -10.18 1.14
CA ASP A 158 3.45 -10.14 2.25
C ASP A 158 4.22 -8.82 2.27
N MET A 159 4.58 -8.27 1.10
CA MET A 159 5.14 -6.91 1.00
C MET A 159 4.16 -5.86 1.50
N ALA A 160 2.89 -5.94 1.13
CA ALA A 160 1.87 -5.00 1.56
C ALA A 160 1.64 -5.04 3.09
N PHE A 161 1.65 -6.23 3.70
CA PHE A 161 1.54 -6.35 5.16
C PHE A 161 2.78 -5.85 5.90
N LYS A 162 4.00 -6.09 5.38
CA LYS A 162 5.21 -5.47 5.93
C LYS A 162 5.14 -3.94 5.88
N LEU A 163 4.60 -3.38 4.79
CA LEU A 163 4.40 -1.95 4.67
C LEU A 163 3.36 -1.44 5.67
N TRP A 164 2.26 -2.18 5.86
CA TRP A 164 1.28 -1.87 6.90
C TRP A 164 1.91 -1.85 8.30
N ASP A 165 2.71 -2.86 8.64
CA ASP A 165 3.38 -2.95 9.93
C ASP A 165 4.36 -1.79 10.15
N ALA A 166 5.07 -1.35 9.09
CA ALA A 166 5.95 -0.19 9.14
C ALA A 166 5.20 1.14 9.36
N VAL A 167 4.00 1.28 8.80
CA VAL A 167 3.15 2.48 8.95
C VAL A 167 2.38 2.47 10.27
N SER A 168 2.13 1.29 10.84
CA SER A 168 1.46 1.10 12.12
C SER A 168 2.45 0.66 13.22
N PRO A 169 3.40 1.51 13.65
CA PRO A 169 4.32 1.11 14.71
C PRO A 169 3.53 0.74 15.98
N THR A 170 4.00 -0.29 16.69
CA THR A 170 3.43 -1.00 17.85
C THR A 170 2.81 -0.11 18.96
N SER A 171 3.10 1.20 18.97
CA SER A 171 2.45 2.17 19.86
C SER A 171 1.00 2.49 19.46
N LEU A 172 0.66 2.49 18.17
CA LEU A 172 -0.73 2.58 17.67
C LEU A 172 -1.50 1.26 17.84
N TYR A 173 -0.79 0.13 17.92
CA TYR A 173 -1.37 -1.18 18.20
C TYR A 173 -2.07 -1.25 19.56
N LEU A 174 -1.70 -0.45 20.56
CA LEU A 174 -2.38 -0.47 21.87
C LEU A 174 -3.77 0.19 21.80
N CYS A 175 -3.91 1.24 20.98
CA CYS A 175 -5.18 1.95 20.81
C CYS A 175 -6.15 1.13 19.92
N MET A 176 -5.64 0.44 18.89
CA MET A 176 -6.45 -0.49 18.09
C MET A 176 -6.66 -1.87 18.75
N ARG A 177 -5.80 -2.32 19.69
CA ARG A 177 -5.94 -3.63 20.38
C ARG A 177 -7.23 -3.77 21.18
N ILE A 178 -7.81 -2.67 21.66
CA ILE A 178 -9.07 -2.71 22.42
C ILE A 178 -10.28 -3.01 21.48
N HIS A 179 -10.11 -2.94 20.16
CA HIS A 179 -11.17 -3.28 19.18
C HIS A 179 -10.78 -4.31 18.09
N SER A 180 -9.49 -4.52 17.80
CA SER A 180 -8.97 -5.38 16.72
C SER A 180 -9.02 -6.90 17.00
N SER A 181 -9.75 -7.34 18.04
CA SER A 181 -10.10 -8.76 18.19
C SER A 181 -11.00 -9.28 17.05
N SER A 182 -11.63 -8.39 16.28
CA SER A 182 -12.51 -8.70 15.15
C SER A 182 -11.79 -8.90 13.80
N LEU A 183 -10.63 -8.27 13.57
CA LEU A 183 -9.97 -8.22 12.26
C LEU A 183 -8.81 -9.19 12.07
N GLY A 184 -8.42 -9.89 13.14
CA GLY A 184 -7.51 -11.02 13.03
C GLY A 184 -6.22 -10.73 12.26
N LEU A 185 -5.59 -9.57 12.35
CA LEU A 185 -4.26 -9.41 11.74
C LEU A 185 -3.26 -10.35 12.47
N PRO A 186 -2.27 -10.95 11.76
CA PRO A 186 -1.41 -11.96 12.36
C PRO A 186 -0.67 -11.37 13.56
N ARG A 187 -0.69 -12.07 14.70
CA ARG A 187 0.19 -11.76 15.83
C ARG A 187 1.60 -12.18 15.45
N TYR A 188 2.39 -11.28 14.90
CA TYR A 188 3.83 -11.48 14.82
C TYR A 188 4.45 -11.21 16.20
N THR A 189 4.24 -12.15 17.11
CA THR A 189 5.07 -12.33 18.30
C THR A 189 5.84 -13.62 18.12
N ASP A 190 6.86 -13.58 17.26
CA ASP A 190 8.01 -14.48 17.33
C ASP A 190 9.14 -13.86 16.53
N CYS A 191 9.90 -12.99 17.19
CA CYS A 191 11.25 -12.66 16.81
C CYS A 191 12.04 -12.37 18.11
N GLY A 192 12.81 -13.37 18.56
CA GLY A 192 13.92 -13.20 19.49
C GLY A 192 13.65 -13.54 20.95
N GLN A 193 13.73 -14.82 21.29
CA GLN A 193 14.68 -15.27 22.33
C GLN A 193 15.73 -16.16 21.65
#